data_AF-A0A842P7E3-F1
#
_entry.id   AF-A0A842P7E3-F1
#
_cell.length_a   1.000
_cell.length_b   1.000
_cell.length_c   1.000
_cell.angle_alpha   90.00
_cell.angle_beta   90.00
_cell.angle_gamma   90.00
#
_symmetry.space_group_name_H-M   'P 1'
#
loop_
_entity.id
_entity.type
_entity.pdbx_description
1 polymer ?
#
loop_
_entity_poly.entity_id
_entity_poly.type
_entity_poly.pdbx_seq_one_letter_code
_entity_poly.pdbx_strand_id
1 'polypeptide(L)'
;MTGKYDKILEFTPTWISTNALFLKVGGNKAEFLRKLKEAESDGYIEVKQEGNKKFYKRNDNGDSELGFQSIITMMEWNQNVELDKIKELTTIGHKTLTDEGKELLDHVQDQVDRAYMVIVRMNYQSKLKVINQRTANERTERLQQHIDKTMKALTSKFNNDLIREYFQNHVKNLEFKI
;
A
#
# COMPACT_ATOMS: atom_id res chain seq x y z
N MET A 1 6.94 -0.04 -8.98
CA MET A 1 5.73 0.52 -9.61
C MET A 1 4.60 0.29 -8.63
N THR A 2 4.14 1.31 -7.89
CA THR A 2 2.78 1.28 -7.31
C THR A 2 1.71 1.48 -8.40
N GLY A 3 2.14 1.77 -9.63
CA GLY A 3 1.40 2.32 -10.76
C GLY A 3 0.22 1.54 -11.34
N LYS A 4 -0.29 0.50 -10.69
CA LYS A 4 -1.63 -0.04 -11.00
C LYS A 4 -2.70 0.42 -10.02
N TYR A 5 -2.38 0.57 -8.73
CA TYR A 5 -3.32 1.15 -7.77
C TYR A 5 -3.67 2.58 -8.12
N ASP A 6 -2.64 3.38 -8.38
CA ASP A 6 -2.78 4.80 -8.69
C ASP A 6 -3.65 5.00 -9.93
N LYS A 7 -3.42 4.19 -10.97
CA LYS A 7 -4.24 4.19 -12.19
C LYS A 7 -5.65 3.69 -11.96
N ILE A 8 -5.86 2.70 -11.08
CA ILE A 8 -7.21 2.25 -10.71
C ILE A 8 -7.99 3.42 -10.10
N LEU A 9 -7.39 4.15 -9.14
CA LEU A 9 -8.04 5.29 -8.49
C LEU A 9 -8.20 6.49 -9.44
N GLU A 10 -7.23 6.73 -10.32
CA GLU A 10 -7.27 7.79 -11.35
C GLU A 10 -8.41 7.56 -12.35
N PHE A 11 -8.63 6.31 -12.77
CA PHE A 11 -9.62 5.95 -13.78
C PHE A 11 -10.99 5.53 -13.23
N THR A 12 -11.22 5.70 -11.93
CA THR A 12 -12.52 5.43 -11.29
C THR A 12 -13.23 6.68 -10.71
N PRO A 13 -13.13 7.91 -11.27
CA PRO A 13 -13.82 9.08 -10.69
C PRO A 13 -15.35 8.95 -10.80
N THR A 14 -15.82 8.15 -11.77
CA THR A 14 -17.21 7.76 -11.97
C THR A 14 -17.29 6.25 -12.17
N TRP A 15 -18.52 5.71 -12.15
CA TRP A 15 -18.76 4.28 -12.30
C TRP A 15 -18.19 3.73 -13.62
N ILE A 16 -17.26 2.78 -13.53
CA ILE A 16 -16.61 2.13 -14.67
C ILE A 16 -16.63 0.61 -14.51
N SER A 17 -16.88 -0.11 -15.61
CA SER A 17 -16.86 -1.58 -15.60
C SER A 17 -15.45 -2.14 -15.49
N THR A 18 -15.30 -3.37 -14.98
CA THR A 18 -14.00 -4.06 -14.89
C THR A 18 -13.21 -4.03 -16.20
N ASN A 19 -13.87 -4.34 -17.33
CA ASN A 19 -13.22 -4.42 -18.64
C ASN A 19 -12.78 -3.04 -19.14
N ALA A 20 -13.63 -2.03 -19.00
CA ALA A 20 -13.29 -0.66 -19.40
C ALA A 20 -12.15 -0.09 -18.55
N LEU A 21 -12.14 -0.40 -17.25
CA LEU A 21 -11.06 -0.02 -16.35
C LEU A 21 -9.74 -0.72 -16.73
N PHE A 22 -9.78 -2.03 -17.00
CA PHE A 22 -8.61 -2.77 -17.45
C PHE A 22 -8.00 -2.21 -18.73
N LEU A 23 -8.82 -1.78 -19.70
CA LEU A 23 -8.34 -1.15 -20.94
C LEU A 23 -7.60 0.16 -20.70
N LYS A 24 -7.99 0.92 -19.66
CA LYS A 24 -7.32 2.18 -19.28
C LYS A 24 -6.04 1.95 -18.47
N VAL A 25 -6.09 1.03 -17.50
CA VAL A 25 -4.95 0.71 -16.62
C VAL A 25 -3.87 -0.06 -17.38
N GLY A 26 -4.28 -1.04 -18.19
CA GLY A 26 -3.42 -1.91 -18.99
C GLY A 26 -2.58 -2.91 -18.18
N GLY A 27 -1.65 -3.56 -18.90
CA GLY A 27 -0.67 -4.49 -18.33
C GLY A 27 -1.20 -5.89 -18.03
N ASN A 28 -0.52 -6.60 -17.12
CA ASN A 28 -0.92 -7.97 -16.72
C ASN A 28 -2.31 -7.99 -16.05
N LYS A 29 -3.21 -8.84 -16.57
CA LYS A 29 -4.60 -8.97 -16.10
C LYS A 29 -4.73 -9.56 -14.69
N ALA A 30 -3.94 -10.58 -14.35
CA ALA A 30 -4.00 -11.22 -13.03
C ALA A 30 -3.58 -10.24 -11.93
N GLU A 31 -2.49 -9.51 -12.16
CA GLU A 31 -2.01 -8.47 -11.26
C GLU A 31 -3.01 -7.32 -11.13
N PHE A 32 -3.63 -6.88 -12.23
CA PHE A 32 -4.69 -5.87 -12.22
C PHE A 32 -5.88 -6.32 -11.36
N LEU A 33 -6.37 -7.55 -11.57
CA LEU A 33 -7.51 -8.08 -10.81
C LEU A 33 -7.19 -8.23 -9.32
N ARG A 34 -5.96 -8.64 -8.98
CA ARG A 34 -5.49 -8.67 -7.60
C ARG A 34 -5.58 -7.28 -6.97
N LYS A 35 -4.94 -6.29 -7.59
CA LYS A 35 -4.90 -4.90 -7.10
C LYS A 35 -6.29 -4.27 -7.02
N LEU A 36 -7.18 -4.54 -7.98
CA LEU A 36 -8.57 -4.10 -7.92
C LEU A 36 -9.33 -4.69 -6.72
N LYS A 37 -9.08 -5.97 -6.41
CA LYS A 37 -9.71 -6.64 -5.28
C LYS A 37 -9.20 -6.11 -3.93
N GLU A 38 -7.91 -5.83 -3.81
CA GLU A 38 -7.39 -5.23 -2.56
C GLU A 38 -7.85 -3.76 -2.42
N ALA A 39 -8.01 -2.97 -3.51
CA ALA A 39 -8.68 -1.65 -3.44
C ALA A 39 -10.15 -1.74 -2.97
N GLU A 40 -10.89 -2.77 -3.43
CA GLU A 40 -12.25 -3.07 -2.96
C GLU A 40 -12.26 -3.44 -1.48
N SER A 41 -11.36 -4.33 -1.06
CA SER A 41 -11.23 -4.77 0.34
C SER A 41 -10.82 -3.65 1.29
N ASP A 42 -9.95 -2.75 0.83
CA ASP A 42 -9.42 -1.63 1.62
C ASP A 42 -10.42 -0.44 1.65
N GLY A 43 -11.56 -0.56 0.94
CA GLY A 43 -12.62 0.45 0.92
C GLY A 43 -12.29 1.69 0.09
N TYR A 44 -11.30 1.62 -0.80
CA TYR A 44 -10.88 2.73 -1.67
C TYR A 44 -11.77 2.91 -2.88
N ILE A 45 -12.51 1.88 -3.25
CA ILE A 45 -13.50 1.91 -4.32
C ILE A 45 -14.82 1.36 -3.82
N GLU A 46 -15.90 2.03 -4.19
CA GLU A 46 -17.25 1.54 -4.09
C GLU A 46 -17.51 0.55 -5.24
N VAL A 47 -18.33 -0.46 -4.95
CA VAL A 47 -18.71 -1.49 -5.91
C VAL A 47 -20.22 -1.54 -6.02
N LYS A 48 -20.71 -1.60 -7.26
CA LYS A 48 -22.10 -1.98 -7.55
C LYS A 48 -22.14 -3.05 -8.61
N GLN A 49 -23.21 -3.83 -8.59
CA GLN A 49 -23.45 -4.90 -9.53
C GLN A 49 -24.73 -4.64 -10.32
N GLU A 50 -24.62 -4.75 -11.65
CA GLU A 50 -25.77 -4.65 -12.56
C GLU A 50 -25.78 -5.92 -13.43
N GLY A 51 -26.66 -6.87 -13.07
CA GLY A 51 -26.65 -8.23 -13.62
C GLY A 51 -25.32 -8.94 -13.35
N ASN A 52 -24.65 -9.39 -14.41
CA ASN A 52 -23.37 -10.11 -14.32
C ASN A 52 -22.13 -9.18 -14.40
N LYS A 53 -22.33 -7.85 -14.40
CA LYS A 53 -21.23 -6.87 -14.52
C LYS A 53 -21.02 -6.15 -13.19
N LYS A 54 -19.76 -6.05 -12.77
CA LYS A 54 -19.33 -5.18 -11.68
C LYS A 54 -18.88 -3.82 -12.20
N PHE A 55 -19.23 -2.78 -11.45
CA PHE A 55 -18.80 -1.40 -11.68
C PHE A 55 -18.12 -0.86 -10.44
N TYR A 56 -17.13 -0.03 -10.66
CA TYR A 56 -16.28 0.53 -9.62
C TYR A 56 -16.29 2.04 -9.71
N LYS A 57 -16.29 2.71 -8.57
CA LYS A 57 -16.09 4.15 -8.45
C LYS A 57 -15.21 4.40 -7.24
N ARG A 58 -14.27 5.33 -7.31
CA ARG A 58 -13.43 5.71 -6.19
C ARG A 58 -14.29 6.23 -5.04
N ASN A 59 -13.97 5.76 -3.84
CA ASN A 59 -14.57 6.23 -2.61
C ASN A 59 -13.83 7.49 -2.15
N ASP A 60 -14.40 8.64 -2.51
CA ASP A 60 -13.88 9.97 -2.15
C ASP A 60 -14.34 10.44 -0.76
N ASN A 61 -15.05 9.59 -0.02
CA ASN A 61 -15.35 9.88 1.37
C ASN A 61 -14.05 9.82 2.20
N GLY A 62 -13.97 10.71 3.19
CA GLY A 62 -12.86 10.76 4.13
C GLY A 62 -12.92 9.56 5.05
N ASP A 63 -11.78 8.97 5.34
CA ASP A 63 -11.75 7.92 6.35
C ASP A 63 -12.10 8.54 7.71
N SER A 64 -13.16 8.03 8.33
CA SER A 64 -13.52 8.39 9.70
C SER A 64 -12.35 8.08 10.63
N GLU A 65 -12.34 8.68 11.82
CA GLU A 65 -11.31 8.34 12.81
C GLU A 65 -11.30 6.83 13.11
N LEU A 66 -12.47 6.21 13.24
CA LEU A 66 -12.58 4.76 13.40
C LEU A 66 -11.99 4.00 12.20
N GLY A 67 -12.26 4.46 10.97
CA GLY A 67 -11.71 3.85 9.75
C GLY A 67 -10.18 3.89 9.74
N PHE A 68 -9.59 5.05 10.05
CA PHE A 68 -8.14 5.16 10.15
C PHE A 68 -7.56 4.28 11.26
N GLN A 69 -8.20 4.24 12.44
CA GLN A 69 -7.72 3.40 13.54
C GLN A 69 -7.79 1.90 13.19
N SER A 70 -8.80 1.46 12.43
CA SER A 70 -8.84 0.07 11.95
C SER A 70 -7.68 -0.24 11.00
N ILE A 71 -7.35 0.67 10.07
CA ILE A 71 -6.23 0.51 9.15
C ILE A 71 -4.91 0.40 9.92
N ILE A 72 -4.63 1.33 10.83
CA ILE A 72 -3.36 1.33 11.56
C ILE A 72 -3.24 0.13 12.49
N THR A 73 -4.34 -0.31 13.12
CA THR A 73 -4.36 -1.52 13.97
C THR A 73 -3.97 -2.77 13.17
N MET A 74 -4.49 -2.90 11.95
CA MET A 74 -4.16 -4.03 11.08
C MET A 74 -2.68 -4.00 10.64
N MET A 75 -2.18 -2.81 10.29
CA MET A 75 -0.77 -2.61 9.97
C MET A 75 0.12 -2.94 11.17
N GLU A 76 -0.21 -2.48 12.37
CA GLU A 76 0.52 -2.76 13.62
C GLU A 76 0.57 -4.26 13.93
N TRP A 77 -0.52 -4.99 13.68
CA TRP A 77 -0.54 -6.45 13.81
C TRP A 77 0.43 -7.13 12.83
N ASN A 78 0.38 -6.76 11.54
CA ASN A 78 1.31 -7.26 10.53
C ASN A 78 2.77 -6.94 10.90
N GLN A 79 3.03 -5.71 11.34
CA GLN A 79 4.37 -5.30 11.76
C GLN A 79 4.89 -6.12 12.94
N ASN A 80 4.05 -6.52 13.90
CA ASN A 80 4.51 -7.36 15.01
C ASN A 80 4.98 -8.73 14.49
N VAL A 81 4.25 -9.33 13.55
CA VAL A 81 4.66 -10.59 12.89
C VAL A 81 5.98 -10.41 12.14
N GLU A 82 6.13 -9.31 11.39
CA GLU A 82 7.37 -8.98 10.68
C GLU A 82 8.54 -8.81 11.65
N LEU A 83 8.35 -8.08 12.75
CA LEU A 83 9.39 -7.84 13.76
C LEU A 83 9.82 -9.13 14.45
N ASP A 84 8.90 -10.05 14.71
CA ASP A 84 9.23 -11.35 15.29
C ASP A 84 10.01 -12.22 14.28
N LYS A 85 9.59 -12.26 13.02
CA LYS A 85 10.35 -12.96 11.95
C LYS A 85 11.74 -12.33 11.74
N ILE A 86 11.85 -11.00 11.83
CA ILE A 86 13.14 -10.29 11.83
C ILE A 86 14.02 -10.78 12.98
N LYS A 87 13.49 -10.94 14.21
CA LYS A 87 14.26 -11.42 15.37
C LYS A 87 14.71 -12.87 15.22
N GLU A 88 13.90 -13.73 14.60
CA GLU A 88 14.20 -15.16 14.43
C GLU A 88 15.20 -15.43 13.31
N LEU A 89 15.11 -14.69 12.19
CA LEU A 89 15.97 -14.92 11.03
C LEU A 89 17.45 -14.65 11.36
N THR A 90 18.29 -15.66 11.24
CA THR A 90 19.72 -15.54 11.54
C THR A 90 20.47 -14.78 10.44
N THR A 91 20.04 -14.92 9.19
CA THR A 91 20.62 -14.21 8.04
C THR A 91 19.53 -13.93 7.01
N ILE A 92 19.65 -12.81 6.30
CA ILE A 92 18.99 -12.60 4.99
C ILE A 92 19.97 -12.99 3.86
N GLY A 93 20.96 -13.85 4.18
CA GLY A 93 22.02 -14.30 3.29
C GLY A 93 23.20 -13.33 3.22
N HIS A 94 24.42 -13.86 3.40
CA HIS A 94 25.66 -13.08 3.39
C HIS A 94 26.06 -12.60 1.96
N LYS A 95 25.41 -13.14 0.92
CA LYS A 95 25.55 -12.81 -0.52
C LYS A 95 24.31 -13.09 -1.39
N THR A 96 23.34 -13.89 -0.93
CA THR A 96 22.11 -14.25 -1.68
C THR A 96 20.94 -14.43 -0.70
N LEU A 97 19.81 -13.77 -0.96
CA LEU A 97 18.59 -13.87 -0.16
C LEU A 97 18.12 -15.32 -0.02
N THR A 98 17.88 -15.77 1.22
CA THR A 98 17.13 -17.01 1.47
C THR A 98 15.68 -16.83 1.07
N ASP A 99 14.96 -17.90 0.74
CA ASP A 99 13.54 -17.82 0.37
C ASP A 99 12.70 -17.19 1.49
N GLU A 100 12.98 -17.54 2.76
CA GLU A 100 12.30 -16.95 3.92
C GLU A 100 12.63 -15.46 4.12
N GLY A 101 13.89 -15.07 3.87
CA GLY A 101 14.30 -13.68 3.91
C GLY A 101 13.64 -12.87 2.80
N LYS A 102 13.54 -13.44 1.59
CA LYS A 102 12.85 -12.83 0.46
C LYS A 102 11.36 -12.66 0.73
N GLU A 103 10.70 -13.70 1.23
CA GLU A 103 9.28 -13.65 1.61
C GLU A 103 9.03 -12.55 2.65
N LEU A 104 9.90 -12.42 3.66
CA LEU A 104 9.81 -11.33 4.63
C LEU A 104 9.94 -9.96 3.94
N LEU A 105 10.97 -9.76 3.10
CA LEU A 105 11.17 -8.47 2.43
C LEU A 105 10.04 -8.13 1.45
N ASP A 106 9.49 -9.12 0.75
CA ASP A 106 8.31 -8.96 -0.12
C ASP A 106 7.09 -8.53 0.69
N HIS A 107 6.87 -9.15 1.85
CA HIS A 107 5.76 -8.78 2.73
C HIS A 107 5.92 -7.36 3.28
N VAL A 108 7.11 -7.00 3.78
CA VAL A 108 7.40 -5.65 4.26
C VAL A 108 7.21 -4.63 3.14
N GLN A 109 7.65 -4.91 1.91
CA GLN A 109 7.41 -4.03 0.76
C GLN A 109 5.91 -3.82 0.51
N ASP A 110 5.08 -4.86 0.56
CA ASP A 110 3.62 -4.71 0.38
C ASP A 110 3.00 -3.86 1.50
N GLN A 111 3.46 -4.01 2.76
CA GLN A 111 2.97 -3.16 3.86
C GLN A 111 3.42 -1.71 3.72
N VAL A 112 4.67 -1.46 3.30
CA VAL A 112 5.18 -0.11 3.03
C VAL A 112 4.40 0.54 1.89
N ASP A 113 4.15 -0.18 0.79
CA ASP A 113 3.35 0.30 -0.33
C ASP A 113 1.92 0.65 0.11
N ARG A 114 1.31 -0.18 0.98
CA ARG A 114 -0.01 0.10 1.57
C ARG A 114 0.01 1.36 2.44
N ALA A 115 1.00 1.52 3.30
CA ALA A 115 1.13 2.69 4.15
C ALA A 115 1.28 3.98 3.31
N TYR A 116 2.11 3.95 2.27
CA TYR A 116 2.23 5.08 1.32
C TYR A 116 0.92 5.39 0.61
N MET A 117 0.17 4.38 0.18
CA MET A 117 -1.14 4.57 -0.44
C MET A 117 -2.13 5.26 0.51
N VAL A 118 -2.15 4.88 1.79
CA VAL A 118 -2.97 5.55 2.81
C VAL A 118 -2.56 7.02 2.98
N ILE A 119 -1.25 7.31 3.02
CA ILE A 119 -0.73 8.69 3.08
C ILE A 119 -1.21 9.51 1.87
N VAL A 120 -1.08 8.98 0.66
CA VAL A 120 -1.52 9.65 -0.57
C VAL A 120 -3.02 9.92 -0.52
N ARG A 121 -3.82 8.94 -0.09
CA ARG A 121 -5.28 9.10 0.04
C ARG A 121 -5.65 10.20 1.02
N MET A 122 -4.98 10.29 2.17
CA MET A 122 -5.24 11.35 3.16
C MET A 122 -4.91 12.73 2.63
N ASN A 123 -3.79 12.86 1.93
CA ASN A 123 -3.42 14.11 1.27
C ASN A 123 -4.46 14.52 0.23
N TYR A 124 -4.99 13.55 -0.53
CA TYR A 124 -6.08 13.79 -1.47
C TYR A 124 -7.39 14.20 -0.78
N GLN A 125 -7.83 13.45 0.23
CA GLN A 125 -9.02 13.77 1.03
C GLN A 125 -8.90 15.16 1.69
N SER A 126 -7.69 15.57 2.07
CA SER A 126 -7.43 16.90 2.61
C SER A 126 -7.58 17.99 1.56
N LYS A 127 -7.07 17.79 0.34
CA LYS A 127 -7.28 18.69 -0.80
C LYS A 127 -8.76 18.84 -1.15
N LEU A 128 -9.53 17.76 -1.04
CA LEU A 128 -11.00 17.77 -1.20
C LEU A 128 -11.75 18.38 0.00
N LYS A 129 -11.04 18.76 1.07
CA LYS A 129 -11.59 19.29 2.32
C LYS A 129 -12.53 18.32 3.05
N VAL A 130 -12.41 17.02 2.79
CA VAL A 130 -13.18 15.98 3.47
C VAL A 130 -12.57 15.67 4.84
N ILE A 131 -11.24 15.80 4.96
CA ILE A 131 -10.53 15.89 6.24
C ILE A 131 -9.73 17.20 6.27
N ASN A 132 -9.47 17.73 7.47
CA ASN A 132 -8.62 18.91 7.60
C ASN A 132 -7.13 18.54 7.43
N GLN A 133 -6.30 19.52 7.06
CA GLN A 133 -4.86 19.31 6.81
C GLN A 133 -4.11 18.81 8.05
N ARG A 134 -4.51 19.27 9.25
CA ARG A 134 -3.89 18.83 10.50
C ARG A 134 -4.08 17.33 10.71
N THR A 135 -5.30 16.82 10.56
CA THR A 135 -5.60 15.40 10.65
C THR A 135 -4.85 14.59 9.60
N ALA A 136 -4.75 15.07 8.36
CA ALA A 136 -3.96 14.40 7.33
C ALA A 136 -2.47 14.31 7.71
N ASN A 137 -1.91 15.39 8.27
CA ASN A 137 -0.52 15.43 8.72
C ASN A 137 -0.27 14.47 9.90
N GLU A 138 -1.10 14.52 10.93
CA GLU A 138 -0.98 13.65 12.13
C GLU A 138 -1.04 12.17 11.75
N ARG A 139 -1.95 11.79 10.84
CA ARG A 139 -2.06 10.41 10.37
C ARG A 139 -0.89 9.99 9.47
N THR A 140 -0.41 10.90 8.62
CA THR A 140 0.79 10.67 7.80
C THR A 140 2.02 10.42 8.68
N GLU A 141 2.18 11.21 9.75
CA GLU A 141 3.29 11.03 10.68
C GLU A 141 3.24 9.66 11.37
N ARG A 142 2.06 9.20 11.82
CA ARG A 142 1.90 7.86 12.40
C ARG A 142 2.28 6.75 11.42
N LEU A 143 1.88 6.88 10.16
CA LEU A 143 2.24 5.90 9.12
C LEU A 143 3.74 5.92 8.80
N GLN A 144 4.36 7.10 8.77
CA GLN A 144 5.81 7.20 8.59
C GLN A 144 6.57 6.57 9.76
N GLN A 145 6.16 6.83 10.99
CA GLN A 145 6.74 6.20 12.19
C GLN A 145 6.59 4.68 12.16
N HIS A 146 5.46 4.18 11.66
CA HIS A 146 5.23 2.76 11.46
C HIS A 146 6.24 2.17 10.46
N ILE A 147 6.40 2.76 9.28
CA ILE A 147 7.38 2.33 8.26
C ILE A 147 8.80 2.35 8.85
N ASP A 148 9.17 3.46 9.49
CA ASP A 148 10.52 3.67 10.02
C ASP A 148 10.90 2.61 11.06
N LYS A 149 9.94 2.15 11.87
CA LYS A 149 10.17 1.12 12.89
C LYS A 149 10.58 -0.23 12.26
N THR A 150 9.87 -0.71 11.23
CA THR A 150 10.24 -1.95 10.53
C THR A 150 11.57 -1.80 9.78
N MET A 151 11.77 -0.68 9.08
CA MET A 151 13.02 -0.41 8.35
C MET A 151 14.23 -0.32 9.26
N LYS A 152 14.09 0.31 10.43
CA LYS A 152 15.14 0.37 11.44
C LYS A 152 15.47 -1.03 11.97
N ALA A 153 14.47 -1.87 12.24
CA ALA A 153 14.71 -3.24 12.70
C ALA A 153 15.49 -4.07 11.67
N LEU A 154 15.11 -3.99 10.38
CA LEU A 154 15.81 -4.67 9.29
C LEU A 154 17.26 -4.20 9.17
N THR A 155 17.48 -2.89 9.07
CA THR A 155 18.82 -2.30 8.87
C THR A 155 19.73 -2.41 10.09
N SER A 156 19.17 -2.59 11.29
CA SER A 156 19.95 -2.83 12.51
C SER A 156 20.46 -4.26 12.61
N LYS A 157 19.76 -5.22 11.99
CA LYS A 157 20.09 -6.64 12.07
C LYS A 157 20.82 -7.16 10.84
N PHE A 158 20.51 -6.65 9.66
CA PHE A 158 21.00 -7.14 8.38
C PHE A 158 21.81 -6.07 7.64
N ASN A 159 22.59 -6.50 6.65
CA ASN A 159 23.42 -5.58 5.86
C ASN A 159 22.55 -4.49 5.19
N ASN A 160 22.81 -3.24 5.54
CA ASN A 160 22.03 -2.09 5.10
C ASN A 160 22.06 -1.91 3.58
N ASP A 161 23.19 -2.21 2.92
CA ASP A 161 23.31 -2.08 1.46
C ASP A 161 22.43 -3.11 0.74
N LEU A 162 22.37 -4.34 1.23
CA LEU A 162 21.47 -5.37 0.68
C LEU A 162 19.99 -5.02 0.87
N ILE A 163 19.63 -4.54 2.06
CA ILE A 163 18.26 -4.07 2.35
C ILE A 163 17.91 -2.90 1.43
N ARG A 164 18.78 -1.89 1.35
CA ARG A 164 18.58 -0.72 0.48
C ARG A 164 18.49 -1.12 -0.98
N GLU A 165 19.35 -2.00 -1.46
CA GLU A 165 19.31 -2.48 -2.84
C GLU A 165 18.00 -3.22 -3.13
N TYR A 166 17.55 -4.09 -2.22
CA TYR A 166 16.26 -4.77 -2.36
C TYR A 166 15.11 -3.78 -2.47
N PHE A 167 14.98 -2.90 -1.48
CA PHE A 167 13.91 -1.92 -1.47
C PHE A 167 14.08 -0.94 -2.64
N GLN A 168 15.23 -0.36 -2.96
CA GLN A 168 15.42 0.55 -4.10
C GLN A 168 15.07 -0.09 -5.46
N ASN A 169 15.42 -1.36 -5.67
CA ASN A 169 15.04 -2.07 -6.89
C ASN A 169 13.52 -2.28 -7.00
N HIS A 170 12.81 -2.35 -5.87
CA HIS A 170 11.34 -2.50 -5.82
C HIS A 170 10.59 -1.15 -5.66
N VAL A 171 11.21 -0.15 -5.03
CA VAL A 171 10.76 1.22 -4.68
C VAL A 171 10.89 2.20 -5.83
N LYS A 172 11.49 1.80 -6.96
CA LYS A 172 11.80 2.62 -8.16
C LYS A 172 10.64 3.40 -8.82
N ASN A 173 9.46 3.55 -8.20
CA ASN A 173 8.31 4.26 -8.76
C ASN A 173 7.40 4.94 -7.73
N LEU A 174 7.88 5.30 -6.53
CA LEU A 174 7.13 6.14 -5.61
C LEU A 174 7.34 7.64 -5.92
N GLU A 175 7.16 8.03 -7.18
CA GLU A 175 7.07 9.43 -7.57
C GLU A 175 5.67 9.72 -8.08
N PHE A 176 4.90 10.50 -7.33
CA PHE A 176 3.70 11.15 -7.84
C PHE A 176 4.09 12.50 -8.44
N LYS A 177 3.81 12.67 -9.73
CA LYS A 177 3.55 13.99 -10.31
C LYS A 177 2.06 14.26 -10.15
N ILE A 178 1.72 15.23 -9.31
CA ILE A 178 0.38 15.83 -9.23
C ILE A 178 0.43 17.15 -9.99
#